data_AF-A0A3B9ZU26-F1
#
_entry.id   AF-A0A3B9ZU26-F1
#
_cell.length_a   1.000
_cell.length_b   1.000
_cell.length_c   1.000
_cell.angle_alpha   90.00
_cell.angle_beta   90.00
_cell.angle_gamma   90.00
#
_symmetry.space_group_name_H-M   'P 1'
#
loop_
_entity.id
_entity.type
_entity.pdbx_description
1 polymer ?
#
loop_
_entity_poly.entity_id
_entity_poly.type
_entity_poly.pdbx_seq_one_letter_code
_entity_poly.pdbx_strand_id
1 'polypeptide(L)'
;MPKPKVPPFNFEVILRGNEDQLGLIKFRQDSGAAKIVTLDTKVRNLEPNHEYLLQRAVDAFDGICTSTAWLTLGKGLTPQSILTDEEGNGSEILWRNISAIPSGTTFDIHFRLVDAVSMTQVLNSDCYAYMVK
;
A
#
# COMPACT_ATOMS: atom_id res chain seq x y z
N MET A 1 7.29 -5.52 17.71
CA MET A 1 8.00 -4.29 18.15
C MET A 1 7.01 -3.41 18.92
N PRO A 2 7.41 -2.71 19.99
CA PRO A 2 6.50 -1.78 20.68
C PRO A 2 6.09 -0.64 19.72
N LYS A 3 4.82 -0.25 19.75
CA LYS A 3 4.27 0.76 18.84
C LYS A 3 4.91 2.13 19.11
N PRO A 4 5.27 2.91 18.07
CA PRO A 4 5.74 4.27 18.28
C PRO A 4 4.63 5.12 18.91
N LYS A 5 5.00 5.94 19.90
CA LYS A 5 4.09 6.88 20.59
C LYS A 5 3.49 7.93 19.64
N VAL A 6 4.18 8.19 18.52
CA VAL A 6 3.74 9.06 17.42
C VAL A 6 4.01 8.33 16.11
N PRO A 7 2.98 7.95 15.33
CA PRO A 7 3.17 7.29 14.05
C PRO A 7 3.92 8.15 13.02
N PRO A 8 4.69 7.52 12.12
CA PRO A 8 5.26 8.21 10.98
C PRO A 8 4.18 8.58 9.94
N PHE A 9 4.47 9.60 9.13
CA PHE A 9 3.68 9.95 7.93
C PHE A 9 4.39 9.51 6.62
N ASN A 10 5.66 9.11 6.72
CA ASN A 10 6.48 8.56 5.64
C ASN A 10 7.12 7.27 6.12
N PHE A 11 6.97 6.17 5.37
CA PHE A 11 7.54 4.87 5.73
C PHE A 11 7.69 3.97 4.50
N GLU A 12 8.36 2.84 4.67
CA GLU A 12 8.51 1.83 3.64
C GLU A 12 7.75 0.58 4.05
N VAL A 13 6.97 0.04 3.13
CA VAL A 13 6.17 -1.16 3.32
C VAL A 13 6.79 -2.28 2.53
N ILE A 14 7.05 -3.40 3.20
CA ILE A 14 7.48 -4.62 2.55
C ILE A 14 6.26 -5.51 2.41
N LEU A 15 6.01 -6.01 1.21
CA LEU A 15 5.02 -7.05 0.95
C LEU A 15 5.74 -8.35 0.66
N ARG A 16 5.27 -9.44 1.26
CA ARG A 16 5.85 -10.77 1.11
C ARG A 16 4.78 -11.74 0.59
N GLY A 17 5.17 -12.58 -0.36
CA GLY A 17 4.37 -13.65 -0.89
C GLY A 17 5.01 -15.00 -0.62
N ASN A 18 4.77 -15.95 -1.52
CA ASN A 18 5.40 -17.27 -1.46
C ASN A 18 6.87 -17.19 -1.92
N GLU A 19 7.72 -18.03 -1.32
CA GLU A 19 9.13 -18.16 -1.70
C GLU A 19 9.86 -16.80 -1.72
N ASP A 20 10.27 -16.35 -2.91
CA ASP A 20 11.06 -15.13 -3.12
C ASP A 20 10.21 -13.95 -3.64
N GLN A 21 8.88 -14.08 -3.67
CA GLN A 21 7.96 -13.02 -4.09
C GLN A 21 8.01 -11.82 -3.13
N LEU A 22 8.28 -10.63 -3.67
CA LEU A 22 8.52 -9.44 -2.87
C LEU A 22 7.92 -8.19 -3.50
N GLY A 23 7.37 -7.33 -2.65
CA GLY A 23 6.99 -5.97 -2.98
C GLY A 23 7.62 -4.96 -2.04
N LEU A 24 7.87 -3.76 -2.53
CA LEU A 24 8.28 -2.60 -1.76
C LEU A 24 7.38 -1.42 -2.15
N ILE A 25 6.80 -0.75 -1.16
CA ILE A 25 6.12 0.53 -1.36
C ILE A 25 6.86 1.61 -0.58
N LYS A 26 7.30 2.66 -1.27
CA LYS A 26 7.73 3.90 -0.64
C LYS A 26 6.50 4.79 -0.46
N PHE A 27 5.98 4.80 0.76
CA PHE A 27 4.81 5.59 1.13
C PHE A 27 5.25 6.98 1.58
N ARG A 28 4.82 8.03 0.85
CA ARG A 28 5.19 9.41 1.16
C ARG A 28 3.97 10.32 1.11
N GLN A 29 3.75 11.11 2.15
CA GLN A 29 2.75 12.17 2.14
C GLN A 29 3.42 13.53 1.92
N ASP A 30 2.93 14.28 0.94
CA ASP A 30 3.31 15.68 0.74
C ASP A 30 2.96 16.52 1.97
N SER A 31 3.87 17.41 2.37
CA SER A 31 3.71 18.27 3.55
C SER A 31 2.82 19.50 3.32
N GLY A 32 2.18 19.62 2.15
CA GLY A 32 1.34 20.77 1.76
C GLY A 32 -0.17 20.52 1.91
N ALA A 33 -0.98 21.55 1.67
CA ALA A 33 -2.44 21.53 1.84
C ALA A 33 -3.16 20.45 1.00
N ALA A 34 -2.56 20.02 -0.11
CA ALA A 34 -3.14 18.99 -0.97
C ALA A 34 -3.17 17.59 -0.31
N LYS A 35 -2.31 17.34 0.70
CA LYS A 35 -2.13 16.04 1.39
C LYS A 35 -2.19 14.86 0.41
N ILE A 36 -1.39 14.92 -0.64
CA ILE A 36 -1.27 13.81 -1.58
C ILE A 36 -0.35 12.77 -0.95
N VAL A 37 -0.83 11.55 -0.87
CA VAL A 37 0.00 10.38 -0.59
C VAL A 37 0.40 9.76 -1.91
N THR A 38 1.71 9.61 -2.11
CA THR A 38 2.32 8.90 -3.23
C THR A 38 2.83 7.55 -2.75
N LEU A 39 2.60 6.52 -3.56
CA LEU A 39 3.03 5.15 -3.33
C LEU A 39 3.86 4.70 -4.54
N ASP A 40 5.18 4.87 -4.46
CA ASP A 40 6.12 4.30 -5.44
C ASP A 40 6.27 2.81 -5.12
N THR A 41 5.61 1.99 -5.95
CA THR A 41 5.44 0.56 -5.73
C THR A 41 6.29 -0.22 -6.71
N LYS A 42 7.07 -1.17 -6.19
CA LYS A 42 7.87 -2.11 -6.97
C LYS A 42 7.57 -3.53 -6.53
N VAL A 43 7.45 -4.44 -7.47
CA VAL A 43 7.23 -5.87 -7.24
C VAL A 43 8.22 -6.69 -8.07
N ARG A 44 8.55 -7.88 -7.60
CA ARG A 44 9.45 -8.80 -8.29
C ARG A 44 9.11 -10.25 -8.02
N ASN A 45 9.60 -11.12 -8.90
CA ASN A 45 9.42 -12.58 -8.85
C ASN A 45 7.94 -13.01 -8.89
N LEU A 46 7.07 -12.18 -9.46
CA LEU A 46 5.66 -12.51 -9.67
C LEU A 46 5.48 -13.24 -11.01
N GLU A 47 4.25 -13.66 -11.34
CA GLU A 47 3.96 -14.18 -12.67
C GLU A 47 4.33 -13.14 -13.75
N PRO A 48 5.11 -13.53 -14.79
CA PRO A 48 5.47 -12.63 -15.88
C PRO A 48 4.29 -12.15 -16.73
N ASN A 49 4.41 -10.95 -17.30
CA ASN A 49 3.41 -10.36 -18.21
C ASN A 49 1.98 -10.35 -17.64
N HIS A 50 1.86 -10.09 -16.34
CA HIS A 50 0.63 -10.26 -15.60
C HIS A 50 0.25 -9.01 -14.81
N GLU A 51 -1.05 -8.79 -14.64
CA GLU A 51 -1.57 -7.61 -13.99
C GLU A 51 -1.91 -7.86 -12.51
N TYR A 52 -1.47 -6.94 -11.66
CA TYR A 52 -1.74 -6.96 -10.23
C TYR A 52 -2.36 -5.65 -9.76
N LEU A 53 -3.15 -5.72 -8.70
CA LEU A 53 -3.77 -4.57 -8.05
C LEU A 53 -3.25 -4.43 -6.62
N LEU A 54 -2.77 -3.24 -6.28
CA LEU A 54 -2.43 -2.91 -4.91
C LEU A 54 -3.69 -2.49 -4.16
N GLN A 55 -3.92 -3.06 -2.99
CA GLN A 55 -5.03 -2.71 -2.10
C GLN A 55 -4.52 -2.30 -0.72
N ARG A 56 -5.27 -1.44 -0.05
CA ARG A 56 -5.06 -1.10 1.37
C ARG A 56 -6.32 -1.33 2.18
N ALA A 57 -6.17 -1.60 3.46
CA ALA A 57 -7.24 -1.49 4.44
C ALA A 57 -6.70 -0.75 5.68
N VAL A 58 -7.62 -0.11 6.42
CA VAL A 58 -7.32 0.72 7.59
C VAL A 58 -8.31 0.42 8.71
N ASP A 59 -7.86 0.57 9.95
CA ASP A 59 -8.66 0.40 11.17
C ASP A 59 -8.13 1.26 12.34
N ALA A 60 -8.67 1.00 13.53
CA ALA A 60 -8.34 1.69 14.75
C ALA A 60 -6.85 1.60 15.06
N PHE A 61 -6.32 2.64 15.68
CA PHE A 61 -4.92 2.73 16.03
C PHE A 61 -4.58 1.89 17.29
N ASP A 62 -4.63 0.57 17.22
CA ASP A 62 -4.37 -0.37 18.32
C ASP A 62 -3.13 -1.28 18.12
N GLY A 63 -2.58 -1.29 16.91
CA GLY A 63 -1.41 -2.04 16.49
C GLY A 63 -1.74 -3.36 15.79
N ILE A 64 -3.02 -3.64 15.54
CA ILE A 64 -3.51 -4.90 14.98
C ILE A 64 -4.43 -4.62 13.80
N CYS A 65 -3.90 -4.81 12.59
CA CYS A 65 -4.69 -4.63 11.37
C CYS A 65 -5.60 -5.85 11.17
N THR A 66 -6.90 -5.67 11.40
CA THR A 66 -7.96 -6.67 11.27
C THR A 66 -8.98 -6.32 10.18
N SER A 67 -8.98 -5.07 9.70
CA SER A 67 -9.90 -4.62 8.67
C SER A 67 -9.79 -5.44 7.39
N THR A 68 -10.94 -5.80 6.83
CA THR A 68 -11.05 -6.40 5.50
C THR A 68 -11.71 -5.46 4.50
N ALA A 69 -11.83 -4.17 4.85
CA ALA A 69 -12.38 -3.13 3.99
C ALA A 69 -11.34 -2.68 2.95
N TRP A 70 -11.01 -3.58 2.03
CA TRP A 70 -9.97 -3.39 1.03
C TRP A 70 -10.37 -2.36 -0.03
N LEU A 71 -9.58 -1.30 -0.15
CA LEU A 71 -9.66 -0.30 -1.21
C LEU A 71 -8.57 -0.54 -2.24
N THR A 72 -8.96 -0.77 -3.49
CA THR A 72 -8.01 -0.81 -4.63
C THR A 72 -7.41 0.57 -4.87
N LEU A 73 -6.07 0.63 -4.90
CA LEU A 73 -5.30 1.84 -5.13
C LEU A 73 -5.09 2.08 -6.63
N GLY A 74 -4.67 3.29 -6.96
CA GLY A 74 -4.69 3.75 -8.33
C GLY A 74 -4.14 5.16 -8.51
N LYS A 75 -4.46 5.79 -9.64
CA LYS A 75 -4.17 7.19 -9.93
C LYS A 75 -5.36 8.04 -9.45
N GLY A 76 -5.36 8.34 -8.16
CA GLY A 76 -6.49 9.00 -7.50
C GLY A 76 -7.62 8.01 -7.26
N LEU A 77 -8.84 8.34 -7.70
CA LEU A 77 -9.99 7.45 -7.58
C LEU A 77 -10.02 6.33 -8.62
N THR A 78 -9.25 6.46 -9.70
CA THR A 78 -9.20 5.49 -10.79
C THR A 78 -8.22 4.37 -10.45
N PRO A 79 -8.67 3.10 -10.36
CA PRO A 79 -7.77 1.95 -10.19
C PRO A 79 -6.68 1.91 -11.27
N GLN A 80 -5.49 1.44 -10.89
CA GLN A 80 -4.36 1.26 -11.81
C GLN A 80 -3.68 -0.08 -11.51
N SER A 81 -3.54 -0.92 -12.53
CA SER A 81 -2.77 -2.16 -12.45
C SER A 81 -1.27 -1.89 -12.42
N ILE A 82 -0.54 -2.82 -11.80
CA ILE A 82 0.91 -2.97 -11.91
C ILE A 82 1.12 -4.15 -12.86
N LEU A 83 1.61 -3.87 -14.06
CA LEU A 83 1.97 -4.88 -15.05
C LEU A 83 3.39 -5.37 -14.79
N THR A 84 3.57 -6.67 -14.71
CA THR A 84 4.90 -7.28 -14.67
C THR A 84 5.46 -7.48 -16.07
N ASP A 85 6.79 -7.41 -16.19
CA ASP A 85 7.52 -7.73 -17.40
C ASP A 85 7.72 -9.25 -17.57
N GLU A 86 8.50 -9.64 -18.58
CA GLU A 86 8.83 -11.04 -18.88
C GLU A 86 9.62 -11.74 -17.75
N GLU A 87 10.21 -10.98 -16.83
CA GLU A 87 10.95 -11.50 -15.67
C GLU A 87 10.10 -11.50 -14.39
N GLY A 88 8.83 -11.05 -14.45
CA GLY A 88 7.97 -10.96 -13.28
C GLY A 88 8.24 -9.74 -12.40
N ASN A 89 8.94 -8.73 -12.92
CA ASN A 89 9.18 -7.45 -12.25
C ASN A 89 8.16 -6.41 -12.70
N GLY A 90 7.66 -5.61 -11.77
CA GLY A 90 6.68 -4.57 -12.08
C GLY A 90 6.90 -3.33 -11.22
N SER A 91 6.52 -2.17 -11.74
CA SER A 91 6.49 -0.96 -10.93
C SER A 91 5.42 0.01 -11.40
N GLU A 92 4.87 0.77 -10.44
CA GLU A 92 3.89 1.82 -10.73
C GLU A 92 3.95 2.88 -9.62
N ILE A 93 3.64 4.13 -9.99
CA ILE A 93 3.49 5.24 -9.05
C ILE A 93 2.00 5.52 -8.87
N LEU A 94 1.47 5.15 -7.71
CA LEU A 94 0.08 5.38 -7.34
C LEU A 94 -0.04 6.61 -6.45
N TRP A 95 -1.24 7.21 -6.39
CA TRP A 95 -1.48 8.33 -5.50
C TRP A 95 -2.90 8.38 -4.98
N ARG A 96 -3.07 8.97 -3.79
CA ARG A 96 -4.36 9.28 -3.19
C ARG A 96 -4.35 10.67 -2.60
N ASN A 97 -5.39 11.44 -2.91
CA ASN A 97 -5.67 12.68 -2.21
C ASN A 97 -6.41 12.36 -0.90
N ILE A 98 -5.81 12.75 0.23
CA ILE A 98 -6.40 12.60 1.56
C ILE A 98 -6.66 13.95 2.25
N SER A 99 -6.80 15.04 1.47
CA SER A 99 -7.08 16.40 1.98
C SER A 99 -8.32 16.48 2.86
N ALA A 100 -9.31 15.62 2.62
CA ALA A 100 -10.53 15.52 3.43
C ALA A 100 -10.30 14.91 4.83
N ILE A 101 -9.15 14.27 5.08
CA ILE A 101 -8.83 13.68 6.38
C ILE A 101 -8.13 14.74 7.25
N PRO A 102 -8.62 15.00 8.47
CA PRO A 102 -7.98 15.94 9.40
C PRO A 102 -6.52 15.57 9.69
N SER A 103 -5.64 16.57 9.79
CA SER A 103 -4.25 16.35 10.23
C SER A 103 -4.25 15.85 11.68
N GLY A 104 -3.31 14.99 12.03
CA GLY A 104 -3.22 14.32 13.32
C GLY A 104 -4.12 13.09 13.45
N THR A 105 -4.98 12.79 12.46
CA THR A 105 -5.72 11.53 12.43
C THR A 105 -4.74 10.36 12.37
N THR A 106 -4.89 9.39 13.26
CA THR A 106 -4.09 8.17 13.31
C THR A 106 -4.95 6.95 13.03
N PHE A 107 -4.36 5.99 12.34
CA PHE A 107 -4.94 4.68 12.09
C PHE A 107 -3.82 3.68 11.84
N ASP A 108 -4.16 2.41 11.95
CA ASP A 108 -3.30 1.37 11.43
C ASP A 108 -3.69 1.06 9.98
N ILE A 109 -2.69 0.69 9.18
CA ILE A 109 -2.82 0.47 7.74
C ILE A 109 -2.00 -0.75 7.35
N HIS A 110 -2.59 -1.60 6.52
CA HIS A 110 -1.90 -2.70 5.86
C HIS A 110 -2.26 -2.77 4.38
N PHE A 111 -1.42 -3.47 3.64
CA PHE A 111 -1.45 -3.54 2.20
C PHE A 111 -1.41 -4.98 1.75
N ARG A 112 -2.06 -5.24 0.62
CA ARG A 112 -1.91 -6.49 -0.11
C ARG A 112 -1.84 -6.23 -1.59
N LEU A 113 -1.17 -7.14 -2.29
CA LEU A 113 -1.20 -7.22 -3.73
C LEU A 113 -2.10 -8.39 -4.11
N VAL A 114 -3.05 -8.15 -5.01
CA VAL A 114 -3.93 -9.19 -5.55
C VAL A 114 -3.72 -9.32 -7.05
N ASP A 115 -3.90 -10.53 -7.55
CA ASP A 115 -4.05 -10.82 -8.97
C ASP A 115 -5.25 -10.06 -9.55
N ALA A 116 -5.08 -9.35 -10.66
CA ALA A 116 -6.13 -8.48 -11.19
C ALA A 116 -7.34 -9.24 -11.78
N VAL A 117 -7.18 -10.52 -12.12
CA VAL A 117 -8.22 -11.34 -12.75
C VAL A 117 -8.96 -12.18 -11.71
N SER A 118 -8.22 -12.95 -10.91
CA SER A 118 -8.75 -13.87 -9.92
C SER A 118 -9.03 -13.21 -8.56
N MET A 119 -8.49 -12.00 -8.32
CA MET A 119 -8.53 -11.31 -7.02
C MET A 119 -7.88 -12.11 -5.88
N THR A 120 -7.06 -13.11 -6.22
CA THR A 120 -6.30 -13.90 -5.25
C THR A 120 -5.20 -13.03 -4.65
N GLN A 121 -5.04 -13.06 -3.33
CA GLN A 121 -3.93 -12.39 -2.66
C GLN A 121 -2.60 -13.09 -2.98
N VAL A 122 -1.62 -12.31 -3.43
CA VAL A 122 -0.28 -12.80 -3.81
C VAL A 122 0.79 -12.27 -2.87
N LEU A 123 0.73 -10.99 -2.51
CA LEU A 123 1.61 -10.41 -1.50
C LEU A 123 0.80 -9.79 -0.36
N ASN A 124 1.34 -9.81 0.85
CA ASN A 124 0.74 -9.12 1.99
C ASN A 124 1.82 -8.41 2.82
N SER A 125 1.47 -7.28 3.42
CA SER A 125 2.34 -6.54 4.32
C SER A 125 2.05 -6.87 5.79
N ASP A 126 2.98 -6.50 6.66
CA ASP A 126 2.70 -6.34 8.09
C ASP A 126 1.72 -5.18 8.33
N CYS A 127 1.36 -4.97 9.59
CA CYS A 127 0.56 -3.83 10.02
C CYS A 127 1.45 -2.61 10.31
N TYR A 128 1.07 -1.45 9.80
CA TYR A 128 1.82 -0.20 9.95
C TYR A 128 0.98 0.86 10.65
N ALA A 129 1.63 1.62 11.52
CA ALA A 129 1.08 2.81 12.14
C ALA A 129 1.23 4.01 11.18
N TYR A 130 0.16 4.79 10.97
CA TYR A 130 0.23 6.01 10.17
C TYR A 130 -0.49 7.20 10.82
N MET A 131 0.10 8.38 10.65
CA MET A 131 -0.50 9.67 11.03
C MET A 131 -0.60 10.57 9.80
N VAL A 132 -1.78 11.15 9.59
CA VAL A 132 -1.98 12.17 8.56
C VAL A 132 -1.28 13.46 8.99
N LYS A 133 -0.35 13.95 8.16
CA LYS A 133 0.31 15.25 8.35
C LYS A 133 -0.58 16.41 7.90
#